data_AF-A0A383BDN3-F1
#
_entry.id   AF-A0A383BDN3-F1
#
_cell.length_a   1.000
_cell.length_b   1.000
_cell.length_c   1.000
_cell.angle_alpha   90.00
_cell.angle_beta   90.00
_cell.angle_gamma   90.00
#
_symmetry.space_group_name_H-M   'P 1'
#
loop_
_entity.id
_entity.type
_entity.pdbx_description
1 polymer ?
#
loop_
_entity_poly.entity_id
_entity_poly.type
_entity_poly.pdbx_seq_one_letter_code
_entity_poly.pdbx_strand_id
1 'polypeptide(L)'
;RLPRPWRSGRRLGPAAHRATYSRWDGTQQVPDLDADALLKAMGDELIEHGDPEAALRRMLRQGLEVDGQHLQGIREILERLREARQERLERDDLGGVFSEVDEALREVVESERAALDASGEPSHRAASDGLALLDHEDLAGRVRGLQNHEFLSEEASRRFEELLEQLRDQLTQQFVDQVTEAAGKTTPEDRTRMSEMLAELNAMLDRRRNGVDPAEEQRVFGDFMDRFGDFFPENPRTLDELLEAM
;
A
#
# COMPACT_ATOMS: atom_id res chain seq x y z
N ARG A 1 -48.89 -12.87 29.55
CA ARG A 1 -48.61 -11.74 28.64
C ARG A 1 -47.24 -11.18 29.01
N LEU A 2 -46.20 -11.51 28.25
CA LEU A 2 -44.82 -11.06 28.46
C LEU A 2 -44.49 -10.02 27.37
N PRO A 3 -43.88 -8.86 27.68
CA PRO A 3 -43.39 -7.96 26.66
C PRO A 3 -41.98 -8.37 26.21
N ARG A 4 -41.73 -8.21 24.92
CA ARG A 4 -40.52 -8.58 24.18
C ARG A 4 -39.33 -7.66 24.53
N PRO A 5 -38.08 -8.17 24.54
CA PRO A 5 -36.90 -7.31 24.55
C PRO A 5 -36.67 -6.69 23.17
N TRP A 6 -36.39 -5.39 23.17
CA TRP A 6 -36.04 -4.61 21.99
C TRP A 6 -34.63 -4.97 21.52
N ARG A 7 -34.50 -5.32 20.24
CA ARG A 7 -33.22 -5.45 19.53
C ARG A 7 -32.61 -4.06 19.34
N SER A 8 -31.44 -3.79 19.92
CA SER A 8 -30.62 -2.65 19.53
C SER A 8 -29.87 -2.99 18.24
N GLY A 9 -30.41 -2.52 17.11
CA GLY A 9 -29.65 -2.44 15.87
C GLY A 9 -28.54 -1.40 16.04
N ARG A 10 -27.29 -1.84 16.03
CA ARG A 10 -26.15 -0.93 15.84
C ARG A 10 -26.20 -0.45 14.40
N ARG A 11 -26.79 0.74 14.19
CA ARG A 11 -26.53 1.54 13.00
C ARG A 11 -25.08 2.00 13.11
N LEU A 12 -24.20 1.45 12.26
CA LEU A 12 -22.90 2.08 11.98
C LEU A 12 -23.22 3.44 11.35
N GLY A 13 -23.11 4.50 12.14
CA GLY A 13 -23.14 5.86 11.61
C GLY A 13 -21.91 6.11 10.74
N PRO A 14 -21.94 7.14 9.88
CA PRO A 14 -20.82 7.48 9.01
C PRO A 14 -19.58 7.73 9.88
N ALA A 15 -18.46 7.08 9.52
CA ALA A 15 -17.20 7.19 10.21
C ALA A 15 -16.81 8.67 10.31
N ALA A 16 -16.80 9.23 11.52
CA ALA A 16 -16.28 10.56 11.76
C ALA A 16 -14.80 10.55 11.38
N HIS A 17 -14.46 11.19 10.26
CA HIS A 17 -13.08 11.39 9.84
C HIS A 17 -12.34 12.15 10.94
N ARG A 18 -11.51 11.42 11.70
CA ARG A 18 -10.68 12.01 12.75
C ARG A 18 -9.52 12.71 12.05
N ALA A 19 -9.64 14.02 11.86
CA ALA A 19 -8.52 14.82 11.37
C ALA A 19 -7.39 14.74 12.41
N THR A 20 -6.26 14.16 12.00
CA THR A 20 -5.06 14.10 12.84
C THR A 20 -4.21 15.29 12.45
N TYR A 21 -4.02 16.23 13.37
CA TYR A 21 -3.15 17.38 13.15
C TYR A 21 -1.70 16.94 13.30
N SER A 22 -0.89 17.12 12.26
CA SER A 22 0.57 16.94 12.31
C SER A 22 1.27 18.29 12.52
N ARG A 23 2.51 18.25 13.00
CA ARG A 23 3.37 19.44 12.99
C ARG A 23 3.76 19.79 11.56
N TRP A 24 3.83 21.09 11.29
CA TRP A 24 4.30 21.64 10.02
C TRP A 24 5.73 21.17 9.72
N ASP A 25 5.94 20.56 8.56
CA ASP A 25 7.23 19.97 8.15
C ASP A 25 8.06 20.91 7.26
N GLY A 26 7.57 22.11 6.98
CA GLY A 26 8.30 23.14 6.22
C GLY A 26 8.24 22.97 4.71
N THR A 27 7.59 21.93 4.20
CA THR A 27 7.54 21.66 2.75
C THR A 27 6.47 22.45 2.02
N GLN A 28 5.52 23.05 2.74
CA GLN A 28 4.42 23.78 2.13
C GLN A 28 4.80 25.26 1.93
N GLN A 29 4.55 25.77 0.73
CA GLN A 29 4.73 27.18 0.42
C GLN A 29 3.49 27.95 0.91
N VAL A 30 3.66 28.74 1.98
CA VAL A 30 2.64 29.72 2.40
C VAL A 30 2.97 31.03 1.66
N PRO A 31 2.02 31.67 0.98
CA PRO A 31 2.25 33.00 0.44
C PRO A 31 2.55 33.99 1.57
N ASP A 32 3.25 35.08 1.25
CA ASP A 32 3.59 36.10 2.24
C ASP A 32 2.30 36.82 2.67
N LEU A 33 1.74 36.37 3.80
CA LEU A 33 0.51 36.93 4.36
C LEU A 33 0.88 38.20 5.12
N ASP A 34 0.87 39.33 4.42
CA ASP A 34 1.05 40.62 5.07
C ASP A 34 -0.14 40.90 6.02
N ALA A 35 0.18 41.36 7.23
CA ALA A 35 -0.82 41.68 8.26
C ALA A 35 -1.79 42.76 7.77
N ASP A 36 -1.32 43.70 6.96
CA ASP A 36 -2.14 44.77 6.39
C ASP A 36 -3.12 44.24 5.33
N ALA A 37 -2.70 43.25 4.53
CA ALA A 37 -3.57 42.59 3.56
C ALA A 37 -4.69 41.78 4.25
N LEU A 38 -4.34 41.08 5.33
CA LEU A 38 -5.30 40.35 6.16
C LEU A 38 -6.31 41.29 6.82
N LEU A 39 -5.83 42.40 7.41
CA LEU A 39 -6.68 43.43 8.01
C LEU A 39 -7.62 44.09 7.01
N LYS A 40 -7.15 44.35 5.78
CA LYS A 40 -7.96 44.91 4.70
C LYS A 40 -9.06 43.93 4.26
N ALA A 41 -8.75 42.65 4.15
CA ALA A 41 -9.73 41.63 3.78
C ALA A 41 -10.75 41.30 4.88
N MET A 42 -10.37 41.44 6.16
CA MET A 42 -11.29 41.34 7.29
C MET A 42 -12.06 42.66 7.54
N GLY A 43 -11.59 43.77 6.99
CA GLY A 43 -12.06 45.12 7.28
C GLY A 43 -13.54 45.33 6.98
N ASP A 44 -14.00 44.85 5.82
CA ASP A 44 -15.40 44.97 5.41
C ASP A 44 -16.34 44.24 6.40
N GLU A 45 -15.93 43.06 6.89
CA GLU A 45 -16.74 42.24 7.82
C GLU A 45 -16.65 42.74 9.27
N LEU A 46 -15.50 43.29 9.67
CA LEU A 46 -15.31 43.97 10.95
C LEU A 46 -16.18 45.23 11.05
N ILE A 47 -16.35 45.95 9.94
CA ILE A 47 -17.23 47.12 9.86
C ILE A 47 -18.70 46.71 9.91
N GLU A 48 -19.08 45.59 9.28
CA GLU A 48 -20.47 45.17 9.15
C GLU A 48 -21.01 44.41 10.39
N HIS A 49 -20.20 43.55 11.01
CA HIS A 49 -20.65 42.64 12.08
C HIS A 49 -19.83 42.72 13.38
N GLY A 50 -18.67 43.39 13.37
CA GLY A 50 -17.87 43.68 14.58
C GLY A 50 -17.22 42.47 15.25
N ASP A 51 -17.29 41.27 14.67
CA ASP A 51 -16.71 40.04 15.24
C ASP A 51 -15.51 39.54 14.42
N PRO A 52 -14.26 39.80 14.87
CA PRO A 52 -13.04 39.31 14.21
C PRO A 52 -12.97 37.78 14.15
N GLU A 53 -13.54 37.06 15.11
CA GLU A 53 -13.47 35.60 15.13
C GLU A 53 -14.36 34.99 14.05
N ALA A 54 -15.55 35.57 13.85
CA ALA A 54 -16.46 35.17 12.79
C ALA A 54 -15.85 35.39 11.39
N ALA A 55 -15.21 36.54 11.18
CA ALA A 55 -14.51 36.90 9.94
C ALA A 55 -13.38 35.90 9.64
N LEU A 56 -12.51 35.63 10.62
CA LEU A 56 -11.44 34.66 10.50
C LEU A 56 -11.95 33.25 10.18
N ARG A 57 -13.02 32.79 10.88
CA ARG A 57 -13.59 31.47 10.66
C ARG A 57 -14.25 31.33 9.29
N ARG A 58 -14.81 32.41 8.74
CA ARG A 58 -15.37 32.45 7.40
C ARG A 58 -14.25 32.39 6.35
N MET A 59 -13.22 33.21 6.51
CA MET A 59 -12.03 33.24 5.68
C MET A 59 -11.36 31.86 5.61
N LEU A 60 -11.12 31.21 6.74
CA LEU A 60 -10.56 29.84 6.77
C LEU A 60 -11.45 28.81 6.04
N ARG A 61 -12.77 29.01 6.02
CA ARG A 61 -13.71 28.08 5.37
C ARG A 61 -13.95 28.36 3.89
N GLN A 62 -13.80 29.60 3.43
CA GLN A 62 -14.07 30.01 2.05
C GLN A 62 -12.82 30.29 1.23
N GLY A 63 -11.70 30.57 1.88
CA GLY A 63 -10.51 31.10 1.22
C GLY A 63 -10.45 32.62 1.34
N LEU A 64 -9.38 33.18 0.81
CA LEU A 64 -9.07 34.61 0.86
C LEU A 64 -8.50 35.04 -0.48
N GLU A 65 -8.95 36.16 -1.03
CA GLU A 65 -8.24 36.79 -2.15
C GLU A 65 -7.29 37.87 -1.63
N VAL A 66 -6.01 37.74 -1.94
CA VAL A 66 -4.96 38.73 -1.62
C VAL A 66 -4.21 39.07 -2.90
N ASP A 67 -4.20 40.34 -3.28
CA ASP A 67 -3.43 40.86 -4.42
C ASP A 67 -3.58 40.05 -5.72
N GLY A 68 -4.81 39.60 -6.00
CA GLY A 68 -5.15 38.80 -7.19
C GLY A 68 -4.77 37.33 -7.10
N GLN A 69 -4.28 36.86 -5.95
CA GLN A 69 -4.01 35.46 -5.65
C GLN A 69 -5.09 34.92 -4.71
N HIS A 70 -5.72 33.81 -5.10
CA HIS A 70 -6.73 33.13 -4.28
C HIS A 70 -6.07 32.09 -3.38
N LEU A 71 -6.16 32.31 -2.07
CA LEU A 71 -5.81 31.35 -1.04
C LEU A 71 -6.96 30.37 -0.84
N GLN A 72 -6.67 29.10 -1.05
CA GLN A 72 -7.65 28.02 -0.91
C GLN A 72 -8.17 27.92 0.52
N GLY A 73 -9.49 27.91 0.67
CA GLY A 73 -10.13 27.62 1.95
C GLY A 73 -10.07 26.14 2.30
N ILE A 74 -10.36 25.80 3.57
CA ILE A 74 -10.43 24.41 4.03
C ILE A 74 -11.42 23.59 3.18
N ARG A 75 -12.53 24.18 2.72
CA ARG A 75 -13.50 23.47 1.86
C ARG A 75 -12.88 23.05 0.53
N GLU A 76 -12.16 23.95 -0.11
CA GLU A 76 -11.52 23.70 -1.41
C GLU A 76 -10.39 22.68 -1.28
N ILE A 77 -9.59 22.76 -0.20
CA ILE A 77 -8.56 21.76 0.10
C ILE A 77 -9.19 20.38 0.35
N LEU A 78 -10.29 20.31 1.11
CA LEU A 78 -10.99 19.06 1.34
C LEU A 78 -11.60 18.48 0.07
N GLU A 79 -12.11 19.33 -0.82
CA GLU A 79 -12.66 18.90 -2.11
C GLU A 79 -11.55 18.33 -3.00
N ARG A 80 -10.45 19.08 -3.15
CA ARG A 80 -9.27 18.62 -3.89
C ARG A 80 -8.69 17.32 -3.31
N LEU A 81 -8.72 17.16 -1.98
CA LEU A 81 -8.28 15.92 -1.33
C LEU A 81 -9.21 14.75 -1.63
N ARG A 82 -10.53 14.98 -1.68
CA ARG A 82 -11.50 13.94 -2.09
C ARG A 82 -11.30 13.56 -3.54
N GLU A 83 -11.15 14.53 -4.43
CA GLU A 83 -10.87 14.30 -5.85
C GLU A 83 -9.57 13.53 -6.04
N ALA A 84 -8.47 13.96 -5.42
CA ALA A 84 -7.19 13.25 -5.50
C ALA A 84 -7.25 11.82 -4.90
N ARG A 85 -8.06 11.62 -3.85
CA ARG A 85 -8.32 10.29 -3.31
C ARG A 85 -9.10 9.45 -4.30
N GLN A 86 -10.14 10.01 -4.91
CA GLN A 86 -10.95 9.31 -5.89
C GLN A 86 -10.14 8.96 -7.13
N GLU A 87 -9.37 9.90 -7.67
CA GLU A 87 -8.49 9.68 -8.83
C GLU A 87 -7.43 8.62 -8.54
N ARG A 88 -6.85 8.60 -7.33
CA ARG A 88 -5.94 7.53 -6.91
C ARG A 88 -6.68 6.21 -6.74
N LEU A 89 -7.89 6.22 -6.19
CA LEU A 89 -8.72 5.01 -6.10
C LEU A 89 -9.15 4.50 -7.46
N GLU A 90 -9.40 5.36 -8.45
CA GLU A 90 -9.75 5.02 -9.85
C GLU A 90 -8.52 4.53 -10.63
N ARG A 91 -7.37 5.17 -10.43
CA ARG A 91 -6.08 4.78 -11.02
C ARG A 91 -5.56 3.47 -10.43
N ASP A 92 -5.76 3.27 -9.13
CA ASP A 92 -5.43 2.05 -8.40
C ASP A 92 -6.67 1.14 -8.25
N ASP A 93 -7.78 1.40 -8.98
CA ASP A 93 -8.99 0.56 -8.96
C ASP A 93 -8.71 -0.71 -9.76
N LEU A 94 -8.00 -1.58 -9.09
CA LEU A 94 -7.95 -3.00 -9.35
C LEU A 94 -9.36 -3.63 -9.22
N GLY A 95 -10.43 -2.87 -8.94
CA GLY A 95 -11.81 -3.34 -8.78
C GLY A 95 -12.41 -4.05 -10.00
N GLY A 96 -11.96 -3.78 -11.22
CA GLY A 96 -12.36 -4.55 -12.41
C GLY A 96 -11.82 -5.98 -12.37
N VAL A 97 -10.49 -6.11 -12.32
CA VAL A 97 -9.79 -7.40 -12.29
C VAL A 97 -10.11 -8.17 -11.00
N PHE A 98 -10.18 -7.50 -9.85
CA PHE A 98 -10.54 -8.15 -8.60
C PHE A 98 -12.00 -8.61 -8.56
N SER A 99 -12.92 -7.91 -9.23
CA SER A 99 -14.29 -8.40 -9.36
C SER A 99 -14.35 -9.67 -10.21
N GLU A 100 -13.57 -9.74 -11.30
CA GLU A 100 -13.47 -10.94 -12.15
C GLU A 100 -12.87 -12.13 -11.37
N VAL A 101 -11.80 -11.90 -10.60
CA VAL A 101 -11.20 -12.93 -9.75
C VAL A 101 -12.15 -13.36 -8.62
N ASP A 102 -12.86 -12.41 -8.01
CA ASP A 102 -13.86 -12.67 -6.97
C ASP A 102 -15.03 -13.52 -7.49
N GLU A 103 -15.50 -13.24 -8.70
CA GLU A 103 -16.53 -14.03 -9.38
C GLU A 103 -16.02 -15.44 -9.73
N ALA A 104 -14.82 -15.55 -10.31
CA ALA A 104 -14.22 -16.84 -10.63
C ALA A 104 -14.02 -17.73 -9.36
N LEU A 105 -13.60 -17.14 -8.24
CA LEU A 105 -13.49 -17.87 -6.97
C LEU A 105 -14.85 -18.35 -6.44
N ARG A 106 -15.92 -17.56 -6.62
CA ARG A 106 -17.28 -18.01 -6.25
C ARG A 106 -17.68 -19.22 -7.08
N GLU A 107 -17.44 -19.21 -8.39
CA GLU A 107 -17.77 -20.35 -9.25
C GLU A 107 -17.03 -21.63 -8.85
N VAL A 108 -15.75 -21.50 -8.45
CA VAL A 108 -14.95 -22.62 -7.91
C VAL A 108 -15.59 -23.17 -6.63
N VAL A 109 -15.92 -22.30 -5.67
CA VAL A 109 -16.55 -22.69 -4.40
C VAL A 109 -17.92 -23.34 -4.62
N GLU A 110 -18.73 -22.79 -5.53
CA GLU A 110 -20.04 -23.33 -5.87
C GLU A 110 -19.95 -24.71 -6.52
N SER A 111 -18.99 -24.89 -7.45
CA SER A 111 -18.74 -26.18 -8.10
C SER A 111 -18.33 -27.26 -7.08
N GLU A 112 -17.44 -26.90 -6.15
CA GLU A 112 -16.99 -27.80 -5.09
C GLU A 112 -18.12 -28.14 -4.11
N ARG A 113 -18.92 -27.15 -3.67
CA ARG A 113 -20.09 -27.40 -2.83
C ARG A 113 -21.08 -28.36 -3.49
N ALA A 114 -21.34 -28.17 -4.79
CA ALA A 114 -22.23 -29.05 -5.53
C ALA A 114 -21.71 -30.50 -5.57
N ALA A 115 -20.40 -30.70 -5.71
CA ALA A 115 -19.80 -32.03 -5.69
C ALA A 115 -19.86 -32.68 -4.29
N LEU A 116 -19.55 -31.91 -3.23
CA LEU A 116 -19.63 -32.37 -1.84
C LEU A 116 -21.07 -32.75 -1.46
N ASP A 117 -22.05 -31.94 -1.86
CA ASP A 117 -23.47 -32.21 -1.62
C ASP A 117 -23.96 -33.44 -2.40
N ALA A 118 -23.48 -33.64 -3.63
CA ALA A 118 -23.82 -34.81 -4.45
C ALA A 118 -23.22 -36.12 -3.90
N SER A 119 -22.02 -36.06 -3.30
CA SER A 119 -21.39 -37.20 -2.63
C SER A 119 -22.20 -37.70 -1.44
N GLY A 120 -22.80 -36.77 -0.68
CA GLY A 120 -23.69 -37.08 0.44
C GLY A 120 -23.01 -37.71 1.66
N GLU A 121 -21.67 -37.83 1.67
CA GLU A 121 -20.96 -38.39 2.81
C GLU A 121 -20.92 -37.42 4.02
N PRO A 122 -21.01 -37.93 5.26
CA PRO A 122 -20.92 -37.10 6.46
C PRO A 122 -19.56 -36.41 6.64
N SER A 123 -18.48 -37.02 6.14
CA SER A 123 -17.10 -36.49 6.12
C SER A 123 -17.02 -35.15 5.37
N HIS A 124 -17.80 -35.00 4.30
CA HIS A 124 -17.81 -33.82 3.45
C HIS A 124 -18.58 -32.63 4.04
N ARG A 125 -19.40 -32.82 5.08
CA ARG A 125 -20.09 -31.69 5.73
C ARG A 125 -19.12 -30.70 6.36
N ALA A 126 -18.06 -31.20 7.01
CA ALA A 126 -17.05 -30.35 7.61
C ALA A 126 -16.29 -29.53 6.56
N ALA A 127 -16.04 -30.13 5.39
CA ALA A 127 -15.44 -29.46 4.25
C ALA A 127 -16.35 -28.35 3.69
N SER A 128 -17.64 -28.64 3.52
CA SER A 128 -18.65 -27.67 3.06
C SER A 128 -18.81 -26.50 4.04
N ASP A 129 -18.84 -26.76 5.36
CA ASP A 129 -18.87 -25.73 6.40
C ASP A 129 -17.61 -24.85 6.37
N GLY A 130 -16.44 -25.45 6.11
CA GLY A 130 -15.19 -24.72 5.91
C GLY A 130 -15.25 -23.75 4.74
N LEU A 131 -15.78 -24.19 3.59
CA LEU A 131 -15.99 -23.34 2.41
C LEU A 131 -16.98 -22.20 2.69
N ALA A 132 -17.99 -22.40 3.54
CA ALA A 132 -18.94 -21.34 3.94
C ALA A 132 -18.28 -20.21 4.73
N LEU A 133 -17.25 -20.51 5.52
CA LEU A 133 -16.49 -19.50 6.25
C LEU A 133 -15.65 -18.64 5.31
N LEU A 134 -15.14 -19.22 4.22
CA LEU A 134 -14.33 -18.51 3.23
C LEU A 134 -15.12 -17.40 2.52
N ASP A 135 -16.43 -17.53 2.32
CA ASP A 135 -17.26 -16.48 1.68
C ASP A 135 -17.25 -15.15 2.44
N HIS A 136 -16.88 -15.17 3.72
CA HIS A 136 -16.78 -13.99 4.57
C HIS A 136 -15.34 -13.43 4.68
N GLU A 137 -14.36 -14.08 4.05
CA GLU A 137 -12.97 -13.63 4.04
C GLU A 137 -12.67 -12.69 2.87
N ASP A 138 -11.60 -11.92 3.05
CA ASP A 138 -11.02 -11.13 1.97
C ASP A 138 -10.47 -12.04 0.86
N LEU A 139 -10.25 -11.47 -0.34
CA LEU A 139 -9.79 -12.21 -1.52
C LEU A 139 -8.56 -13.09 -1.24
N ALA A 140 -7.56 -12.53 -0.56
CA ALA A 140 -6.34 -13.25 -0.18
C ALA A 140 -6.59 -14.38 0.83
N GLY A 141 -7.60 -14.22 1.71
CA GLY A 141 -8.03 -15.25 2.65
C GLY A 141 -8.67 -16.43 1.90
N ARG A 142 -9.60 -16.13 0.99
CA ARG A 142 -10.26 -17.12 0.13
C ARG A 142 -9.29 -17.94 -0.71
N VAL A 143 -8.35 -17.29 -1.39
CA VAL A 143 -7.31 -17.98 -2.18
C VAL A 143 -6.49 -18.91 -1.30
N ARG A 144 -6.03 -18.46 -0.12
CA ARG A 144 -5.25 -19.30 0.80
C ARG A 144 -6.08 -20.45 1.37
N GLY A 145 -7.36 -20.21 1.68
CA GLY A 145 -8.28 -21.23 2.15
C GLY A 145 -8.44 -22.34 1.11
N LEU A 146 -8.73 -21.96 -0.14
CA LEU A 146 -8.89 -22.90 -1.25
C LEU A 146 -7.59 -23.61 -1.63
N GLN A 147 -6.44 -22.96 -1.49
CA GLN A 147 -5.15 -23.61 -1.73
C GLN A 147 -4.84 -24.75 -0.75
N ASN A 148 -5.38 -24.69 0.48
CA ASN A 148 -5.23 -25.74 1.48
C ASN A 148 -6.43 -26.71 1.49
N HIS A 149 -7.43 -26.48 0.63
CA HIS A 149 -8.62 -27.31 0.54
C HIS A 149 -8.37 -28.51 -0.38
N GLU A 150 -8.89 -29.68 0.02
CA GLU A 150 -8.84 -30.88 -0.79
C GLU A 150 -10.11 -30.94 -1.65
N PHE A 151 -9.97 -30.62 -2.94
CA PHE A 151 -11.09 -30.59 -3.88
C PHE A 151 -11.60 -32.00 -4.21
N LEU A 152 -12.92 -32.17 -4.16
CA LEU A 152 -13.59 -33.36 -4.70
C LEU A 152 -13.95 -33.19 -6.18
N SER A 153 -14.25 -31.95 -6.60
CA SER A 153 -14.58 -31.61 -7.99
C SER A 153 -13.30 -31.37 -8.81
N GLU A 154 -13.09 -32.19 -9.85
CA GLU A 154 -11.98 -31.97 -10.81
C GLU A 154 -12.11 -30.63 -11.54
N GLU A 155 -13.35 -30.21 -11.79
CA GLU A 155 -13.77 -29.00 -12.46
C GLU A 155 -13.45 -27.78 -11.61
N ALA A 156 -13.69 -27.86 -10.30
CA ALA A 156 -13.31 -26.82 -9.35
C ALA A 156 -11.79 -26.70 -9.22
N SER A 157 -11.07 -27.83 -9.10
CA SER A 157 -9.60 -27.82 -9.04
C SER A 157 -8.99 -27.20 -10.28
N ARG A 158 -9.40 -27.64 -11.48
CA ARG A 158 -8.89 -27.10 -12.75
C ARG A 158 -9.11 -25.59 -12.87
N ARG A 159 -10.32 -25.11 -12.57
CA ARG A 159 -10.63 -23.67 -12.62
C ARG A 159 -9.81 -22.86 -11.62
N PHE A 160 -9.61 -23.39 -10.41
CA PHE A 160 -8.80 -22.74 -9.40
C PHE A 160 -7.33 -22.65 -9.82
N GLU A 161 -6.77 -23.72 -10.38
CA GLU A 161 -5.40 -23.74 -10.93
C GLU A 161 -5.23 -22.74 -12.07
N GLU A 162 -6.17 -22.70 -13.02
CA GLU A 162 -6.18 -21.72 -14.11
C GLU A 162 -6.22 -20.28 -13.59
N LEU A 163 -7.05 -20.02 -12.57
CA LEU A 163 -7.15 -18.71 -11.95
C LEU A 163 -5.85 -18.30 -11.24
N LEU A 164 -5.19 -19.23 -10.54
CA LEU A 164 -3.90 -18.98 -9.90
C LEU A 164 -2.81 -18.65 -10.93
N GLU A 165 -2.80 -19.34 -12.06
CA GLU A 165 -1.87 -19.07 -13.15
C GLU A 165 -2.11 -17.67 -13.75
N GLN A 166 -3.35 -17.32 -14.05
CA GLN A 166 -3.71 -15.99 -14.55
C GLN A 166 -3.32 -14.89 -13.55
N LEU A 167 -3.60 -15.09 -12.27
CA LEU A 167 -3.26 -14.13 -11.23
C LEU A 167 -1.74 -13.97 -11.09
N ARG A 168 -0.97 -15.08 -11.13
CA ARG A 168 0.49 -15.04 -11.11
C ARG A 168 1.03 -14.25 -12.29
N ASP A 169 0.51 -14.50 -13.49
CA ASP A 169 0.98 -13.86 -14.71
C ASP A 169 0.67 -12.36 -14.68
N GLN A 170 -0.53 -11.96 -14.25
CA GLN A 170 -0.91 -10.56 -14.06
C GLN A 170 -0.06 -9.84 -13.01
N LEU A 171 0.16 -10.46 -11.84
CA LEU A 171 1.02 -9.90 -10.80
C LEU A 171 2.47 -9.74 -11.29
N THR A 172 2.95 -10.67 -12.09
CA THR A 172 4.29 -10.60 -12.70
C THR A 172 4.38 -9.43 -13.67
N GLN A 173 3.39 -9.25 -14.55
CA GLN A 173 3.33 -8.12 -15.47
C GLN A 173 3.29 -6.79 -14.70
N GLN A 174 2.40 -6.67 -13.71
CA GLN A 174 2.28 -5.45 -12.91
C GLN A 174 3.56 -5.14 -12.13
N PHE A 175 4.24 -6.15 -11.61
CA PHE A 175 5.55 -5.98 -10.98
C PHE A 175 6.60 -5.50 -11.98
N VAL A 176 6.66 -6.07 -13.18
CA VAL A 176 7.58 -5.62 -14.24
C VAL A 176 7.28 -4.18 -14.66
N ASP A 177 6.02 -3.81 -14.80
CA ASP A 177 5.59 -2.45 -15.13
C ASP A 177 5.99 -1.45 -14.04
N GLN A 178 5.74 -1.78 -12.76
CA GLN A 178 6.12 -0.96 -11.62
C GLN A 178 7.64 -0.86 -11.48
N VAL A 179 8.38 -1.95 -11.71
CA VAL A 179 9.85 -1.98 -11.74
C VAL A 179 10.37 -1.13 -12.89
N THR A 180 9.70 -1.08 -14.04
CA THR A 180 10.07 -0.27 -15.21
C THR A 180 9.77 1.22 -14.98
N GLU A 181 8.64 1.54 -14.35
CA GLU A 181 8.28 2.91 -13.95
C GLU A 181 9.23 3.44 -12.86
N ALA A 182 9.58 2.60 -11.88
CA ALA A 182 10.62 2.89 -10.88
C ALA A 182 12.05 2.87 -11.48
N ALA A 183 12.30 2.06 -12.52
CA ALA A 183 13.56 1.98 -13.29
C ALA A 183 13.84 3.22 -14.13
N GLY A 184 12.90 4.18 -14.22
CA GLY A 184 13.20 5.51 -14.74
C GLY A 184 14.40 6.19 -14.07
N LYS A 185 15.00 5.59 -13.03
CA LYS A 185 16.24 6.00 -12.38
C LYS A 185 17.34 4.90 -12.23
N THR A 186 17.17 3.67 -12.71
CA THR A 186 18.20 2.60 -12.58
C THR A 186 18.02 1.50 -13.63
N THR A 187 19.09 1.15 -14.35
CA THR A 187 19.06 0.23 -15.50
C THR A 187 18.96 -1.25 -15.08
N PRO A 188 18.45 -2.15 -15.94
CA PRO A 188 18.51 -3.61 -15.71
C PRO A 188 19.92 -4.14 -15.40
N GLU A 189 20.94 -3.50 -15.99
CA GLU A 189 22.35 -3.79 -15.79
C GLU A 189 22.79 -3.44 -14.35
N ASP A 190 22.35 -2.31 -13.82
CA ASP A 190 22.65 -1.88 -12.44
C ASP A 190 22.05 -2.85 -11.40
N ARG A 191 20.87 -3.41 -11.68
CA ARG A 191 20.22 -4.41 -10.79
C ARG A 191 20.99 -5.73 -10.75
N THR A 192 21.46 -6.18 -11.91
CA THR A 192 22.28 -7.40 -12.01
C THR A 192 23.56 -7.22 -11.22
N ARG A 193 24.22 -6.07 -11.40
CA ARG A 193 25.45 -5.71 -10.69
C ARG A 193 25.26 -5.62 -9.17
N MET A 194 24.12 -5.10 -8.70
CA MET A 194 23.81 -5.04 -7.26
C MET A 194 23.55 -6.44 -6.66
N SER A 195 22.89 -7.34 -7.40
CA SER A 195 22.71 -8.74 -6.98
C SER A 195 24.04 -9.48 -6.84
N GLU A 196 24.95 -9.28 -7.81
CA GLU A 196 26.30 -9.86 -7.79
C GLU A 196 27.14 -9.35 -6.61
N MET A 197 27.04 -8.05 -6.29
CA MET A 197 27.69 -7.44 -5.14
C MET A 197 27.24 -8.09 -3.82
N LEU A 198 25.92 -8.25 -3.62
CA LEU A 198 25.37 -8.89 -2.41
C LEU A 198 25.76 -10.36 -2.28
N ALA A 199 25.81 -11.08 -3.40
CA ALA A 199 26.26 -12.48 -3.42
C ALA A 199 27.75 -12.60 -3.02
N GLU A 200 28.61 -11.72 -3.52
CA GLU A 200 30.03 -11.69 -3.16
C GLU A 200 30.24 -11.28 -1.70
N LEU A 201 29.47 -10.31 -1.20
CA LEU A 201 29.49 -9.92 0.21
C LEU A 201 29.10 -11.10 1.13
N ASN A 202 28.04 -11.83 0.78
CA ASN A 202 27.62 -13.00 1.54
C ASN A 202 28.72 -14.09 1.57
N ALA A 203 29.38 -14.33 0.43
CA ALA A 203 30.52 -15.23 0.35
C ALA A 203 31.70 -14.80 1.24
N MET A 204 31.97 -13.50 1.37
CA MET A 204 32.99 -12.97 2.29
C MET A 204 32.61 -13.16 3.76
N LEU A 205 31.35 -12.91 4.12
CA LEU A 205 30.84 -13.12 5.49
C LEU A 205 30.90 -14.61 5.88
N ASP A 206 30.58 -15.51 4.95
CA ASP A 206 30.70 -16.95 5.17
C ASP A 206 32.16 -17.39 5.38
N ARG A 207 33.10 -16.85 4.59
CA ARG A 207 34.54 -17.08 4.78
C ARG A 207 35.02 -16.64 6.16
N ARG A 208 34.62 -15.45 6.61
CA ARG A 208 34.91 -14.96 7.96
C ARG A 208 34.34 -15.87 9.05
N ARG A 209 33.09 -16.34 8.89
CA ARG A 209 32.46 -17.31 9.80
C ARG A 209 33.22 -18.63 9.88
N ASN A 210 33.86 -19.04 8.78
CA ASN A 210 34.71 -20.23 8.72
C ASN A 210 36.13 -20.02 9.26
N GLY A 211 36.46 -18.82 9.77
CA GLY A 211 37.73 -18.52 10.43
C GLY A 211 38.90 -18.32 9.46
N VAL A 212 38.66 -17.66 8.32
CA VAL A 212 39.72 -17.27 7.37
C VAL A 212 40.72 -16.30 8.03
N ASP A 213 42.00 -16.43 7.65
CA ASP A 213 43.09 -15.57 8.11
C ASP A 213 42.83 -14.09 7.72
N PRO A 214 43.04 -13.11 8.63
CA PRO A 214 42.92 -11.68 8.31
C PRO A 214 43.69 -11.23 7.05
N ALA A 215 44.84 -11.85 6.75
CA ALA A 215 45.60 -11.51 5.54
C ALA A 215 44.89 -11.96 4.24
N GLU A 216 44.19 -13.08 4.30
CA GLU A 216 43.40 -13.60 3.17
C GLU A 216 42.08 -12.83 3.03
N GLU A 217 41.45 -12.47 4.15
CA GLU A 217 40.26 -11.62 4.18
C GLU A 217 40.53 -10.26 3.52
N GLN A 218 41.65 -9.61 3.85
CA GLN A 218 42.03 -8.33 3.25
C GLN A 218 42.27 -8.43 1.73
N ARG A 219 42.81 -9.56 1.27
CA ARG A 219 43.04 -9.80 -0.17
C ARG A 219 41.71 -9.93 -0.92
N VAL A 220 40.79 -10.73 -0.38
CA VAL A 220 39.45 -10.93 -0.95
C VAL A 220 38.64 -9.63 -0.92
N PHE A 221 38.76 -8.85 0.16
CA PHE A 221 38.15 -7.53 0.26
C PHE A 221 38.70 -6.54 -0.79
N GLY A 222 40.01 -6.58 -1.06
CA GLY A 222 40.63 -5.81 -2.15
C GLY A 222 40.02 -6.17 -3.51
N ASP A 223 39.92 -7.46 -3.82
CA ASP A 223 39.30 -7.96 -5.06
C ASP A 223 37.81 -7.54 -5.17
N PHE A 224 37.09 -7.46 -4.03
CA PHE A 224 35.71 -6.97 -3.97
C PHE A 224 35.61 -5.46 -4.26
N MET A 225 36.46 -4.65 -3.63
CA MET A 225 36.49 -3.19 -3.83
C MET A 225 36.92 -2.82 -5.26
N ASP A 226 37.79 -3.61 -5.89
CA ASP A 226 38.15 -3.43 -7.30
C ASP A 226 36.96 -3.64 -8.26
N ARG A 227 35.99 -4.49 -7.89
CA ARG A 227 34.81 -4.83 -8.71
C ARG A 227 33.59 -3.96 -8.40
N PHE A 228 33.37 -3.60 -7.14
CA PHE A 228 32.14 -2.96 -6.66
C PHE A 228 32.37 -1.65 -5.89
N GLY A 229 33.59 -1.11 -5.88
CA GLY A 229 33.92 0.13 -5.16
C GLY A 229 33.16 1.36 -5.63
N ASP A 230 32.58 1.33 -6.84
CA ASP A 230 31.73 2.39 -7.39
C ASP A 230 30.43 2.62 -6.59
N PHE A 231 29.99 1.61 -5.84
CA PHE A 231 28.81 1.73 -4.96
C PHE A 231 29.11 2.36 -3.59
N PHE A 232 30.38 2.49 -3.21
CA PHE A 232 30.79 2.90 -1.87
C PHE A 232 31.64 4.18 -1.90
N PRO A 233 31.01 5.37 -1.89
CA PRO A 233 31.74 6.65 -1.96
C PRO A 233 32.65 6.91 -0.74
N GLU A 234 32.39 6.24 0.38
CA GLU A 234 33.16 6.35 1.63
C GLU A 234 34.49 5.57 1.59
N ASN A 235 34.71 4.72 0.57
CA ASN A 235 35.94 3.95 0.35
C ASN A 235 36.46 3.24 1.63
N PRO A 236 35.68 2.28 2.18
CA PRO A 236 36.09 1.53 3.36
C PRO A 236 37.39 0.76 3.11
N ARG A 237 38.27 0.69 4.11
CA ARG A 237 39.57 0.00 4.05
C ARG A 237 39.51 -1.44 4.53
N THR A 238 38.47 -1.78 5.29
CA THR A 238 38.26 -3.11 5.85
C THR A 238 36.81 -3.56 5.66
N LEU A 239 36.58 -4.88 5.76
CA LEU A 239 35.24 -5.45 5.73
C LEU A 239 34.36 -4.92 6.87
N ASP A 240 34.94 -4.64 8.04
CA ASP A 240 34.21 -4.06 9.17
C ASP A 240 33.74 -2.64 8.89
N GLU A 241 34.61 -1.79 8.32
CA GLU A 241 34.24 -0.43 7.92
C GLU A 241 33.15 -0.45 6.83
N LEU A 242 33.18 -1.42 5.93
CA LEU A 242 32.13 -1.58 4.92
C LEU A 242 30.78 -1.94 5.53
N LEU A 243 30.77 -2.83 6.53
CA LEU A 243 29.54 -3.23 7.23
C LEU A 243 28.99 -2.12 8.13
N GLU A 244 29.84 -1.21 8.62
CA GLU A 244 29.42 -0.05 9.41
C GLU A 244 28.84 1.09 8.55
N ALA A 245 29.26 1.18 7.29
CA ALA A 245 28.80 2.19 6.32
C ALA A 245 27.45 1.85 5.64
N MET A 246 26.92 0.63 5.86
CA MET A 246 25.61 0.19 5.37
C MET A 246 24.49 0.44 6.39
#